data_AF-A0A956BKG9-F1
#
_entry.id   AF-A0A956BKG9-F1
#
_cell.length_a   1.000
_cell.length_b   1.000
_cell.length_c   1.000
_cell.angle_alpha   90.00
_cell.angle_beta   90.00
_cell.angle_gamma   90.00
#
_symmetry.space_group_name_H-M   'P 1'
#
loop_
_entity.id
_entity.type
_entity.pdbx_description
1 polymer ?
#
loop_
_entity_poly.entity_id
_entity_poly.type
_entity_poly.pdbx_seq_one_letter_code
_entity_poly.pdbx_strand_id
1 'polypeptide(L)'
;MLIALATALAGSLYIPGDPMFGGYGLESSSDVMRATRHALEHDRSGVERTVWLERKGERVQVWPRVPGSPRLGDLPDGALWGVLLGASENAAPARERDLLVPGKDDRLRPVSVWLDGTGGTTVAAGVTAPVLAGQFSVPGLEKAYGIDLVSEGGRNFNPLLLAALDRALSLLTPEERKAVEGLQIVRLPSEQRLLRESHVTGGVPWVTYLEFELYGRIEVFEDPPTSTTWFAGGVEAPEHPLVFELLHHLGHAVAGAERRRLGKELHERREAHVARYTELDARHATLSAGRLAPREALAFEADLEAHEAEGKALDALVDTIANTPWAPADALTKAAGDTQEASPTPYGGKVAVEAYAEAFALYHADPAALGRTAPAAFAWFEGGGL
;
A
#
# COMPACT_ATOMS: atom_id res chain seq x y z
N MET A 1 37.38 7.94 25.54
CA MET A 1 36.56 9.01 24.93
C MET A 1 35.52 8.30 24.08
N LEU A 2 34.48 7.82 24.76
CA LEU A 2 33.71 6.62 24.42
C LEU A 2 32.22 6.93 24.66
N ILE A 3 31.38 6.47 23.73
CA ILE A 3 29.91 6.49 23.74
C ILE A 3 29.29 7.86 23.43
N ALA A 4 29.04 8.13 22.14
CA ALA A 4 27.89 8.90 21.65
C ALA A 4 27.96 9.01 20.12
N LEU A 5 27.47 8.01 19.37
CA LEU A 5 27.04 8.20 17.97
C LEU A 5 26.27 6.96 17.47
N ALA A 6 24.96 6.90 17.72
CA ALA A 6 24.12 5.88 17.08
C ALA A 6 22.62 6.24 17.01
N THR A 7 22.19 7.47 17.32
CA THR A 7 20.74 7.74 17.38
C THR A 7 20.42 9.20 17.04
N ALA A 8 20.67 9.57 15.80
CA ALA A 8 20.09 10.77 15.20
C ALA A 8 20.22 10.62 13.70
N LEU A 9 19.10 10.37 13.01
CA LEU A 9 18.80 10.68 11.60
C LEU A 9 17.69 9.73 11.11
N ALA A 10 16.45 10.00 11.53
CA ALA A 10 15.24 9.45 10.92
C ALA A 10 14.11 10.48 11.11
N GLY A 11 14.24 11.63 10.46
CA GLY A 11 13.17 12.63 10.39
C GLY A 11 12.24 12.28 9.23
N SER A 12 11.15 11.58 9.52
CA SER A 12 10.09 11.33 8.53
C SER A 12 9.13 12.52 8.49
N LEU A 13 8.87 13.03 7.29
CA LEU A 13 7.97 14.14 7.02
C LEU A 13 6.52 13.68 7.21
N TYR A 14 5.75 14.40 8.02
CA TYR A 14 4.41 14.01 8.46
C TYR A 14 3.32 14.89 7.84
N ILE A 15 2.21 14.29 7.36
CA ILE A 15 1.04 14.98 6.81
C ILE A 15 -0.24 14.32 7.36
N PRO A 16 -1.21 15.08 7.93
CA PRO A 16 -2.42 14.53 8.54
C PRO A 16 -3.46 14.08 7.50
N GLY A 17 -4.22 13.02 7.84
CA GLY A 17 -5.33 12.46 7.05
C GLY A 17 -6.71 12.85 7.58
N ASP A 18 -7.68 12.95 6.66
CA ASP A 18 -9.10 13.24 6.93
C ASP A 18 -9.85 11.97 7.41
N PRO A 19 -10.84 12.08 8.30
CA PRO A 19 -11.56 10.92 8.83
C PRO A 19 -12.58 10.36 7.83
N MET A 20 -12.36 9.12 7.41
CA MET A 20 -13.25 8.36 6.53
C MET A 20 -14.51 7.83 7.27
N PHE A 21 -15.58 8.62 7.19
CA PHE A 21 -17.00 8.23 7.14
C PHE A 21 -17.73 7.71 8.41
N GLY A 22 -18.84 8.40 8.74
CA GLY A 22 -19.86 7.99 9.72
C GLY A 22 -21.12 7.40 9.06
N GLY A 23 -21.78 6.48 9.77
CA GLY A 23 -22.92 5.71 9.26
C GLY A 23 -24.30 6.38 9.40
N TYR A 24 -25.19 6.11 8.43
CA TYR A 24 -26.60 6.52 8.45
C TYR A 24 -27.51 5.30 8.27
N GLY A 25 -28.61 5.28 9.02
CA GLY A 25 -29.59 4.18 9.08
C GLY A 25 -30.47 4.05 7.84
N LEU A 26 -30.97 2.83 7.62
CA LEU A 26 -31.77 2.40 6.48
C LEU A 26 -33.23 2.88 6.60
N GLU A 27 -33.65 3.80 5.74
CA GLU A 27 -35.07 4.14 5.51
C GLU A 27 -35.64 3.35 4.31
N SER A 28 -36.96 3.34 4.18
CA SER A 28 -37.67 2.59 3.13
C SER A 28 -37.20 2.99 1.72
N SER A 29 -37.20 2.04 0.78
CA SER A 29 -36.72 2.28 -0.59
C SER A 29 -37.44 3.44 -1.30
N SER A 30 -38.67 3.80 -0.89
CA SER A 30 -39.39 4.96 -1.43
C SER A 30 -38.89 6.31 -0.93
N ASP A 31 -38.37 6.38 0.29
CA ASP A 31 -37.88 7.62 0.90
C ASP A 31 -36.46 7.93 0.41
N VAL A 32 -35.61 6.90 0.35
CA VAL A 32 -34.28 6.94 -0.30
C VAL A 32 -34.41 7.46 -1.73
N MET A 33 -35.40 6.95 -2.46
CA MET A 33 -35.69 7.34 -3.84
C MET A 33 -36.12 8.80 -4.00
N ARG A 34 -36.95 9.28 -3.09
CA ARG A 34 -37.41 10.67 -3.08
C ARG A 34 -36.26 11.60 -2.73
N ALA A 35 -35.45 11.24 -1.72
CA ALA A 35 -34.26 11.97 -1.33
C ALA A 35 -33.23 12.03 -2.45
N THR A 36 -32.95 10.90 -3.13
CA THR A 36 -32.01 10.83 -4.26
C THR A 36 -32.45 11.74 -5.40
N ARG A 37 -33.72 11.64 -5.82
CA ARG A 37 -34.27 12.49 -6.88
C ARG A 37 -34.21 13.96 -6.49
N HIS A 38 -34.62 14.29 -5.27
CA HIS A 38 -34.57 15.64 -4.75
C HIS A 38 -33.13 16.17 -4.71
N ALA A 39 -32.14 15.35 -4.32
CA ALA A 39 -30.72 15.72 -4.35
C ALA A 39 -30.24 16.02 -5.77
N LEU A 40 -30.63 15.20 -6.75
CA LEU A 40 -30.28 15.43 -8.17
C LEU A 40 -30.98 16.65 -8.77
N GLU A 41 -32.25 16.91 -8.42
CA GLU A 41 -33.04 18.04 -8.94
C GLU A 41 -32.66 19.38 -8.29
N HIS A 42 -32.18 19.35 -7.03
CA HIS A 42 -31.82 20.54 -6.25
C HIS A 42 -30.32 20.72 -6.05
N ASP A 43 -29.49 20.07 -6.87
CA ASP A 43 -28.06 20.32 -6.82
C ASP A 43 -27.78 21.82 -7.04
N ARG A 44 -27.16 22.44 -6.04
CA ARG A 44 -26.86 23.87 -6.00
C ARG A 44 -25.57 24.23 -6.74
N SER A 45 -24.82 23.22 -7.23
CA SER A 45 -23.57 23.43 -7.96
C SER A 45 -23.77 24.07 -9.34
N GLY A 46 -24.98 24.00 -9.91
CA GLY A 46 -25.29 24.48 -11.26
C GLY A 46 -24.77 23.55 -12.38
N VAL A 47 -24.19 22.39 -12.04
CA VAL A 47 -23.72 21.39 -12.98
C VAL A 47 -24.87 20.45 -13.35
N GLU A 48 -25.05 20.18 -14.65
CA GLU A 48 -26.02 19.18 -15.12
C GLU A 48 -25.53 17.77 -14.75
N ARG A 49 -26.23 17.10 -13.82
CA ARG A 49 -25.87 15.74 -13.41
C ARG A 49 -26.45 14.71 -14.35
N THR A 50 -25.58 13.83 -14.84
CA THR A 50 -25.99 12.64 -15.60
C THR A 50 -25.58 11.40 -14.83
N VAL A 51 -26.51 10.48 -14.60
CA VAL A 51 -26.25 9.21 -13.93
C VAL A 51 -26.40 8.08 -14.93
N TRP A 52 -25.36 7.26 -15.03
CA TRP A 52 -25.28 6.05 -15.85
C TRP A 52 -25.22 4.83 -14.95
N LEU A 53 -25.98 3.79 -15.30
CA LEU A 53 -25.85 2.45 -14.73
C LEU A 53 -25.08 1.58 -15.71
N GLU A 54 -24.02 0.93 -15.25
CA GLU A 54 -23.32 -0.09 -16.00
C GLU A 54 -23.77 -1.49 -15.55
N ARG A 55 -24.15 -2.34 -16.51
CA ARG A 55 -24.56 -3.72 -16.26
C ARG A 55 -24.05 -4.62 -17.37
N LYS A 56 -23.21 -5.60 -17.03
CA LYS A 56 -22.61 -6.55 -18.00
C LYS A 56 -21.94 -5.82 -19.19
N GLY A 57 -21.27 -4.70 -18.91
CA GLY A 57 -20.60 -3.85 -19.90
C GLY A 57 -21.52 -2.93 -20.71
N GLU A 58 -22.84 -2.94 -20.48
CA GLU A 58 -23.77 -1.99 -21.11
C GLU A 58 -24.01 -0.78 -20.20
N ARG A 59 -23.81 0.43 -20.72
CA ARG A 59 -24.14 1.69 -20.03
C ARG A 59 -25.53 2.17 -20.40
N VAL A 60 -26.37 2.38 -19.39
CA VAL A 60 -27.75 2.87 -19.53
C VAL A 60 -27.90 4.16 -18.72
N GLN A 61 -28.33 5.24 -19.36
CA GLN A 61 -28.63 6.48 -18.65
C GLN A 61 -29.83 6.27 -17.73
N VAL A 62 -29.72 6.61 -16.45
CA VAL A 62 -30.82 6.55 -15.48
C VAL A 62 -31.29 7.94 -15.07
N TRP A 63 -30.45 8.97 -15.27
CA TRP A 63 -30.79 10.38 -15.08
C TRP A 63 -29.97 11.31 -16.01
N PRO A 64 -30.54 12.42 -16.53
CA PRO A 64 -31.98 12.63 -16.67
C PRO A 64 -32.62 11.48 -17.45
N ARG A 65 -33.88 11.19 -17.16
CA ARG A 65 -34.54 10.00 -17.71
C ARG A 65 -34.78 10.18 -19.21
N VAL A 66 -34.28 9.24 -20.02
CA VAL A 66 -34.59 9.14 -21.46
C VAL A 66 -35.52 7.94 -21.73
N PRO A 67 -36.18 7.85 -22.90
CA PRO A 67 -37.00 6.69 -23.23
C PRO A 67 -36.21 5.38 -23.12
N GLY A 68 -36.73 4.42 -22.36
CA GLY A 68 -36.06 3.13 -22.10
C GLY A 68 -35.20 3.08 -20.84
N SER A 69 -34.86 4.21 -20.21
CA SER A 69 -34.14 4.24 -18.93
C SER A 69 -34.94 3.58 -17.79
N PRO A 70 -34.31 2.75 -16.94
CA PRO A 70 -34.94 2.23 -15.74
C PRO A 70 -35.27 3.37 -14.76
N ARG A 71 -36.29 3.20 -13.92
CA ARG A 71 -36.54 4.17 -12.85
C ARG A 71 -35.48 3.95 -11.78
N LEU A 72 -35.07 5.02 -11.09
CA LEU A 72 -34.13 4.90 -9.96
C LEU A 72 -34.60 3.87 -8.91
N GLY A 73 -35.91 3.65 -8.77
CA GLY A 73 -36.50 2.75 -7.76
C GLY A 73 -36.54 1.30 -8.19
N ASP A 74 -36.26 1.07 -9.46
CA ASP A 74 -36.09 -0.25 -10.05
C ASP A 74 -34.62 -0.70 -9.97
N LEU A 75 -33.72 0.17 -9.48
CA LEU A 75 -32.30 -0.15 -9.32
C LEU A 75 -32.09 -1.16 -8.18
N PRO A 76 -31.09 -2.06 -8.30
CA PRO A 76 -30.61 -2.83 -7.16
C PRO A 76 -30.17 -1.88 -6.03
N ASP A 77 -30.39 -2.28 -4.78
CA ASP A 77 -30.10 -1.43 -3.61
C ASP A 77 -28.67 -0.88 -3.61
N GLY A 78 -27.70 -1.68 -4.04
CA GLY A 78 -26.33 -1.22 -4.14
C GLY A 78 -26.13 -0.12 -5.18
N ALA A 79 -26.77 -0.24 -6.34
CA ALA A 79 -26.73 0.82 -7.34
C ALA A 79 -27.42 2.10 -6.83
N LEU A 80 -28.54 1.98 -6.10
CA LEU A 80 -29.22 3.13 -5.49
C LEU A 80 -28.32 3.87 -4.48
N TRP A 81 -27.59 3.13 -3.64
CA TRP A 81 -26.57 3.68 -2.76
C TRP A 81 -25.47 4.41 -3.53
N GLY A 82 -25.00 3.82 -4.63
CA GLY A 82 -23.99 4.45 -5.47
C GLY A 82 -24.46 5.78 -6.08
N VAL A 83 -25.72 5.82 -6.54
CA VAL A 83 -26.33 7.07 -7.04
C VAL A 83 -26.42 8.13 -5.94
N LEU A 84 -26.84 7.76 -4.73
CA LEU A 84 -26.91 8.68 -3.60
C LEU A 84 -25.54 9.29 -3.27
N LEU A 85 -24.52 8.45 -3.21
CA LEU A 85 -23.16 8.89 -2.91
C LEU A 85 -22.66 9.87 -3.97
N GLY A 86 -22.77 9.51 -5.25
CA GLY A 86 -22.37 10.40 -6.34
C GLY A 86 -23.18 11.69 -6.41
N ALA A 87 -24.48 11.64 -6.08
CA ALA A 87 -25.36 12.80 -6.00
C ALA A 87 -25.00 13.75 -4.83
N SER A 88 -24.39 13.23 -3.76
CA SER A 88 -24.00 14.03 -2.59
C SER A 88 -22.66 14.75 -2.75
N GLU A 89 -21.82 14.30 -3.70
CA GLU A 89 -20.52 14.92 -3.92
C GLU A 89 -20.61 16.16 -4.81
N ASN A 90 -19.82 17.18 -4.48
CA ASN A 90 -19.64 18.36 -5.33
C ASN A 90 -18.80 17.99 -6.56
N ALA A 91 -18.88 18.83 -7.60
CA ALA A 91 -17.97 18.73 -8.74
C ALA A 91 -16.52 18.81 -8.26
N ALA A 92 -15.90 17.64 -8.18
CA ALA A 92 -14.52 17.42 -7.77
C ALA A 92 -13.77 16.80 -8.96
N PRO A 93 -12.43 16.78 -8.98
CA PRO A 93 -11.68 16.02 -10.00
C PRO A 93 -12.18 14.58 -10.06
N ALA A 94 -11.97 13.88 -11.18
CA ALA A 94 -12.49 12.53 -11.36
C ALA A 94 -12.11 11.61 -10.18
N ARG A 95 -13.08 10.86 -9.65
CA ARG A 95 -12.89 9.98 -8.48
C ARG A 95 -13.65 8.68 -8.65
N GLU A 96 -13.16 7.64 -8.03
CA GLU A 96 -13.86 6.38 -7.90
C GLU A 96 -14.00 5.99 -6.43
N ARG A 97 -15.11 5.32 -6.11
CA ARG A 97 -15.37 4.74 -4.80
C ARG A 97 -15.93 3.35 -4.94
N ASP A 98 -15.22 2.40 -4.33
CA ASP A 98 -15.57 0.99 -4.33
C ASP A 98 -16.07 0.58 -2.94
N LEU A 99 -17.36 0.30 -2.84
CA LEU A 99 -18.05 0.05 -1.58
C LEU A 99 -18.71 -1.32 -1.53
N LEU A 100 -18.64 -1.95 -0.37
CA LEU A 100 -19.46 -3.10 -0.02
C LEU A 100 -20.70 -2.62 0.72
N VAL A 101 -21.86 -2.77 0.10
CA VAL A 101 -23.14 -2.29 0.63
C VAL A 101 -24.09 -3.43 0.94
N PRO A 102 -24.88 -3.36 2.03
CA PRO A 102 -25.89 -4.38 2.32
C PRO A 102 -26.95 -4.47 1.22
N GLY A 103 -27.22 -5.68 0.73
CA GLY A 103 -28.37 -5.99 -0.12
C GLY A 103 -29.59 -6.43 0.69
N LYS A 104 -30.75 -6.56 0.03
CA LYS A 104 -32.02 -7.06 0.63
C LYS A 104 -31.91 -8.43 1.30
N ASP A 105 -30.92 -9.21 0.90
CA ASP A 105 -30.64 -10.56 1.40
C ASP A 105 -29.60 -10.58 2.54
N ASP A 106 -29.32 -9.42 3.16
CA ASP A 106 -28.29 -9.19 4.17
C ASP A 106 -26.86 -9.55 3.71
N ARG A 107 -26.67 -9.81 2.42
CA ARG A 107 -25.36 -10.04 1.80
C ARG A 107 -24.78 -8.72 1.33
N LEU A 108 -23.49 -8.53 1.57
CA LEU A 108 -22.75 -7.41 1.02
C LEU A 108 -22.63 -7.55 -0.51
N ARG A 109 -22.76 -6.44 -1.23
CA ARG A 109 -22.63 -6.35 -2.68
C ARG A 109 -21.59 -5.30 -3.05
N PRO A 110 -20.69 -5.58 -4.00
CA PRO A 110 -19.75 -4.59 -4.49
C PRO A 110 -20.47 -3.56 -5.36
N VAL A 111 -20.18 -2.29 -5.12
CA VAL A 111 -20.67 -1.14 -5.87
C VAL A 111 -19.53 -0.19 -6.13
N SER A 112 -19.28 0.10 -7.39
CA SER A 112 -18.32 1.13 -7.80
C SER A 112 -19.09 2.37 -8.26
N VAL A 113 -18.67 3.53 -7.77
CA VAL A 113 -19.20 4.84 -8.16
C VAL A 113 -18.06 5.65 -8.75
N TRP A 114 -18.14 5.94 -10.03
CA TRP A 114 -17.17 6.78 -10.73
C TRP A 114 -17.77 8.15 -11.06
N LEU A 115 -17.09 9.21 -10.64
CA LEU A 115 -17.37 10.60 -10.98
C LEU A 115 -16.35 11.05 -12.02
N ASP A 116 -16.79 11.50 -13.19
CA ASP A 116 -15.90 11.86 -14.31
C ASP A 116 -15.35 13.30 -14.25
N GLY A 117 -15.64 14.02 -13.16
CA GLY A 117 -15.24 15.42 -12.95
C GLY A 117 -16.05 16.45 -13.73
N THR A 118 -16.92 16.03 -14.65
CA THR A 118 -17.85 16.90 -15.39
C THR A 118 -19.27 16.88 -14.82
N GLY A 119 -19.47 16.15 -13.71
CA GLY A 119 -20.79 15.90 -13.12
C GLY A 119 -21.45 14.61 -13.63
N GLY A 120 -20.80 13.86 -14.52
CA GLY A 120 -21.20 12.52 -14.88
C GLY A 120 -20.88 11.53 -13.75
N THR A 121 -21.87 10.72 -13.39
CA THR A 121 -21.75 9.62 -12.42
C THR A 121 -22.02 8.31 -13.13
N THR A 122 -21.10 7.36 -13.05
CA THR A 122 -21.34 5.98 -13.49
C THR A 122 -21.37 5.07 -12.27
N VAL A 123 -22.40 4.23 -12.17
CA VAL A 123 -22.57 3.27 -11.09
C VAL A 123 -22.53 1.87 -11.67
N ALA A 124 -21.62 1.05 -11.16
CA ALA A 124 -21.56 -0.38 -11.44
C ALA A 124 -21.88 -1.15 -10.16
N ALA A 125 -22.58 -2.27 -10.27
CA ALA A 125 -22.92 -3.10 -9.11
C ALA A 125 -22.80 -4.59 -9.46
N GLY A 126 -22.05 -5.31 -8.64
CA GLY A 126 -21.83 -6.75 -8.79
C GLY A 126 -22.71 -7.59 -7.87
N VAL A 127 -22.54 -8.91 -7.96
CA VAL A 127 -23.43 -9.89 -7.31
C VAL A 127 -22.80 -10.66 -6.15
N THR A 128 -21.48 -10.58 -5.95
CA THR A 128 -20.79 -11.37 -4.92
C THR A 128 -19.69 -10.54 -4.26
N ALA A 129 -19.69 -10.49 -2.93
CA ALA A 129 -18.62 -9.86 -2.15
C ALA A 129 -17.31 -10.66 -2.26
N PRO A 130 -16.16 -10.03 -2.02
CA PRO A 130 -14.87 -10.72 -2.01
C PRO A 130 -14.89 -11.88 -1.01
N VAL A 131 -14.46 -13.05 -1.46
CA VAL A 131 -14.22 -14.20 -0.59
C VAL A 131 -12.77 -14.62 -0.78
N LEU A 132 -11.92 -14.25 0.18
CA LEU A 132 -10.60 -14.86 0.29
C LEU A 132 -10.77 -16.26 0.87
N ALA A 133 -10.57 -17.26 0.02
CA ALA A 133 -10.62 -18.67 0.39
C ALA A 133 -9.30 -19.35 0.02
N GLY A 134 -8.82 -20.22 0.90
CA GLY A 134 -7.67 -21.06 0.63
C GLY A 134 -7.05 -21.60 1.91
N GLN A 135 -6.38 -22.74 1.79
CA GLN A 135 -5.58 -23.32 2.86
C GLN A 135 -4.12 -23.07 2.53
N PHE A 136 -3.62 -21.94 3.00
CA PHE A 136 -2.23 -21.54 2.83
C PHE A 136 -1.46 -21.81 4.12
N SER A 137 -0.16 -22.03 3.98
CA SER A 137 0.76 -22.19 5.11
C SER A 137 1.96 -21.30 4.89
N VAL A 138 2.58 -20.85 5.99
CA VAL A 138 3.79 -20.02 5.94
C VAL A 138 4.87 -20.65 5.06
N PRO A 139 5.31 -21.91 5.27
CA PRO A 139 6.35 -22.52 4.43
C PRO A 139 5.94 -22.67 2.96
N GLY A 140 4.64 -22.80 2.69
CA GLY A 140 4.12 -22.87 1.33
C GLY A 140 4.29 -21.57 0.57
N LEU A 141 3.97 -20.44 1.21
CA LEU A 141 4.11 -19.11 0.60
C LEU A 141 5.58 -18.71 0.45
N GLU A 142 6.40 -18.95 1.49
CA GLU A 142 7.85 -18.67 1.43
C GLU A 142 8.50 -19.41 0.27
N LYS A 143 8.19 -20.70 0.11
CA LYS A 143 8.70 -21.51 -1.01
C LYS A 143 8.18 -21.04 -2.37
N ALA A 144 6.91 -20.62 -2.46
CA ALA A 144 6.30 -20.23 -3.73
C ALA A 144 6.80 -18.88 -4.24
N TYR A 145 7.06 -17.94 -3.34
CA TYR A 145 7.32 -16.54 -3.69
C TYR A 145 8.71 -16.04 -3.28
N GLY A 146 9.51 -16.83 -2.56
CA GLY A 146 10.86 -16.45 -2.15
C GLY A 146 10.89 -15.31 -1.13
N ILE A 147 9.85 -15.18 -0.31
CA ILE A 147 9.75 -14.19 0.78
C ILE A 147 9.97 -14.88 2.14
N ASP A 148 10.19 -14.08 3.19
CA ASP A 148 10.33 -14.56 4.56
C ASP A 148 9.14 -14.09 5.41
N LEU A 149 8.39 -15.02 6.01
CA LEU A 149 7.24 -14.69 6.86
C LEU A 149 7.60 -14.87 8.33
N VAL A 150 7.81 -13.75 9.03
CA VAL A 150 8.30 -13.74 10.40
C VAL A 150 7.17 -13.47 11.38
N SER A 151 7.05 -14.30 12.42
CA SER A 151 6.11 -14.10 13.52
C SER A 151 6.86 -13.61 14.76
N GLU A 152 6.54 -12.41 15.24
CA GLU A 152 7.11 -11.84 16.46
C GLU A 152 6.07 -11.76 17.59
N GLY A 153 6.56 -11.80 18.84
CA GLY A 153 5.69 -11.65 20.01
C GLY A 153 4.57 -12.68 20.12
N GLY A 154 4.75 -13.88 19.54
CA GLY A 154 3.78 -14.97 19.57
C GLY A 154 2.57 -14.80 18.62
N ARG A 155 2.60 -13.84 17.71
CA ARG A 155 1.53 -13.63 16.71
C ARG A 155 1.78 -14.44 15.44
N ASN A 156 0.94 -15.43 15.21
CA ASN A 156 0.95 -16.21 13.98
C ASN A 156 0.17 -15.52 12.86
N PHE A 157 0.52 -15.82 11.62
CA PHE A 157 -0.28 -15.45 10.46
C PHE A 157 -1.62 -16.19 10.49
N ASN A 158 -2.73 -15.45 10.40
CA ASN A 158 -4.06 -16.04 10.30
C ASN A 158 -4.39 -16.44 8.84
N PRO A 159 -5.38 -17.32 8.60
CA PRO A 159 -5.71 -17.78 7.25
C PRO A 159 -6.13 -16.68 6.27
N LEU A 160 -6.83 -15.63 6.73
CA LEU A 160 -7.25 -14.51 5.89
C LEU A 160 -6.04 -13.74 5.36
N LEU A 161 -5.07 -13.45 6.23
CA LEU A 161 -3.83 -12.76 5.86
C LEU A 161 -3.00 -13.60 4.89
N LEU A 162 -2.86 -14.91 5.13
CA LEU A 162 -2.14 -15.79 4.21
C LEU A 162 -2.82 -15.86 2.83
N ALA A 163 -4.16 -15.87 2.79
CA ALA A 163 -4.90 -15.85 1.52
C ALA A 163 -4.76 -14.52 0.78
N ALA A 164 -4.77 -13.38 1.49
CA ALA A 164 -4.53 -12.08 0.88
C ALA A 164 -3.08 -11.92 0.37
N LEU A 165 -2.10 -12.44 1.12
CA LEU A 165 -0.70 -12.47 0.73
C LEU A 165 -0.49 -13.29 -0.54
N ASP A 166 -1.03 -14.52 -0.57
CA ASP A 166 -1.00 -15.34 -1.78
C ASP A 166 -1.61 -14.59 -2.96
N ARG A 167 -2.79 -13.99 -2.77
CA ARG A 167 -3.47 -13.24 -3.82
C ARG A 167 -2.62 -12.07 -4.33
N ALA A 168 -2.11 -11.23 -3.45
CA ALA A 168 -1.26 -10.09 -3.81
C ALA A 168 0.03 -10.52 -4.54
N LEU A 169 0.74 -11.53 -4.04
CA LEU A 169 1.99 -12.03 -4.64
C LEU A 169 1.75 -12.75 -5.98
N SER A 170 0.58 -13.37 -6.16
CA SER A 170 0.18 -14.00 -7.41
C SER A 170 -0.05 -13.01 -8.55
N LEU A 171 -0.42 -11.76 -8.22
CA LEU A 171 -0.69 -10.69 -9.18
C LEU A 171 0.60 -10.06 -9.74
N LEU A 172 1.71 -10.19 -9.01
CA LEU A 172 3.00 -9.67 -9.44
C LEU A 172 3.50 -10.36 -10.73
N THR A 173 4.12 -9.58 -11.60
CA THR A 173 4.93 -10.07 -12.73
C THR A 173 6.17 -10.83 -12.23
N PRO A 174 6.81 -11.67 -13.07
CA PRO A 174 8.06 -12.33 -12.71
C PRO A 174 9.16 -11.37 -12.25
N GLU A 175 9.29 -10.22 -12.90
CA GLU A 175 10.28 -9.18 -12.60
C GLU A 175 10.01 -8.53 -11.23
N GLU A 176 8.75 -8.18 -10.94
CA GLU A 176 8.34 -7.65 -9.64
C GLU A 176 8.52 -8.68 -8.52
N ARG A 177 8.17 -9.95 -8.78
CA ARG A 177 8.42 -11.05 -7.83
C ARG A 177 9.89 -11.18 -7.48
N LYS A 178 10.76 -11.10 -8.49
CA LYS A 178 12.21 -11.08 -8.27
C LYS A 178 12.64 -9.84 -7.47
N ALA A 179 12.04 -8.69 -7.73
CA ALA A 179 12.33 -7.45 -7.01
C ALA A 179 11.91 -7.51 -5.53
N VAL A 180 11.02 -8.41 -5.12
CA VAL A 180 10.63 -8.65 -3.71
C VAL A 180 11.21 -9.93 -3.11
N GLU A 181 12.12 -10.62 -3.80
CA GLU A 181 12.80 -11.80 -3.24
C GLU A 181 13.56 -11.45 -1.96
N GLY A 182 13.48 -12.31 -0.95
CA GLY A 182 14.01 -12.12 0.40
C GLY A 182 13.36 -10.99 1.19
N LEU A 183 12.21 -10.45 0.75
CA LEU A 183 11.46 -9.47 1.52
C LEU A 183 10.88 -10.12 2.78
N GLN A 184 11.12 -9.48 3.92
CA GLN A 184 10.50 -9.89 5.18
C GLN A 184 9.11 -9.28 5.32
N ILE A 185 8.14 -10.13 5.62
CA ILE A 185 6.80 -9.74 6.08
C ILE A 185 6.68 -10.19 7.52
N VAL A 186 6.55 -9.22 8.44
CA VAL A 186 6.63 -9.44 9.88
C VAL A 186 5.25 -9.23 10.52
N ARG A 187 4.74 -10.26 11.18
CA ARG A 187 3.53 -10.17 12.00
C ARG A 187 3.91 -9.71 13.41
N LEU A 188 3.44 -8.51 13.77
CA LEU A 188 3.71 -7.88 15.06
C LEU A 188 2.49 -7.92 16.01
N PRO A 189 2.69 -7.85 17.33
CA PRO A 189 1.63 -7.59 18.30
C PRO A 189 1.01 -6.19 18.14
N SER A 190 -0.30 -6.07 18.38
CA SER A 190 -1.05 -4.81 18.29
C SER A 190 -0.53 -3.73 19.25
N GLU A 191 0.12 -4.09 20.36
CA GLU A 191 0.65 -3.09 21.29
C GLU A 191 1.85 -2.32 20.70
N GLN A 192 2.59 -2.93 19.75
CA GLN A 192 3.69 -2.25 19.06
C GLN A 192 3.17 -1.18 18.08
N ARG A 193 1.90 -1.27 17.65
CA ARG A 193 1.21 -0.24 16.86
C ARG A 193 1.14 1.07 17.64
N LEU A 194 0.73 1.01 18.91
CA LEU A 194 0.52 2.19 19.76
C LEU A 194 1.81 2.98 20.00
N LEU A 195 2.96 2.31 20.07
CA LEU A 195 4.26 2.95 20.19
C LEU A 195 4.65 3.75 18.94
N ARG A 196 4.04 3.44 17.79
CA ARG A 196 4.25 4.14 16.53
C ARG A 196 3.15 5.18 16.24
N GLU A 197 1.98 5.02 16.85
CA GLU A 197 0.84 5.95 16.75
C GLU A 197 1.11 7.34 17.31
N SER A 198 2.09 7.52 18.20
CA SER A 198 2.40 8.83 18.80
C SER A 198 2.74 9.93 17.79
N HIS A 199 2.91 9.58 16.51
CA HIS A 199 3.22 10.51 15.43
C HIS A 199 2.21 10.53 14.28
N VAL A 200 1.10 9.77 14.31
CA VAL A 200 0.15 9.68 13.17
C VAL A 200 -1.30 9.96 13.61
N THR A 201 -1.80 11.16 13.34
CA THR A 201 -3.23 11.51 13.38
C THR A 201 -3.92 10.92 12.15
N GLY A 202 -4.37 9.67 12.25
CA GLY A 202 -5.07 8.98 11.16
C GLY A 202 -5.39 7.50 11.40
N GLY A 203 -4.89 6.90 12.48
CA GLY A 203 -4.91 5.45 12.68
C GLY A 203 -3.82 4.78 11.83
N VAL A 204 -3.12 3.80 12.40
CA VAL A 204 -2.10 3.06 11.62
C VAL A 204 -2.81 2.14 10.61
N PRO A 205 -2.37 2.08 9.35
CA PRO A 205 -2.84 1.07 8.41
C PRO A 205 -2.58 -0.36 8.96
N TRP A 206 -3.34 -1.36 8.51
CA TRP A 206 -3.15 -2.74 8.98
C TRP A 206 -1.77 -3.30 8.61
N VAL A 207 -1.24 -2.79 7.50
CA VAL A 207 0.04 -3.10 6.93
C VAL A 207 0.86 -1.81 6.83
N THR A 208 2.18 -1.89 6.99
CA THR A 208 3.06 -0.76 6.69
C THR A 208 4.37 -1.25 6.09
N TYR A 209 4.91 -0.53 5.12
CA TYR A 209 6.27 -0.74 4.63
C TYR A 209 7.23 0.17 5.40
N LEU A 210 8.33 -0.39 5.88
CA LEU A 210 9.33 0.34 6.64
C LEU A 210 10.71 0.08 6.08
N GLU A 211 11.43 1.15 5.81
CA GLU A 211 12.87 1.13 5.58
C GLU A 211 13.66 1.03 6.90
N PHE A 212 13.16 0.30 7.90
CA PHE A 212 13.88 0.10 9.15
C PHE A 212 15.17 -0.66 8.88
N GLU A 213 16.30 -0.17 9.41
CA GLU A 213 17.65 -0.71 9.15
C GLU A 213 18.03 -0.84 7.66
N LEU A 214 17.38 -0.07 6.79
CA LEU A 214 17.71 0.12 5.38
C LEU A 214 17.47 -1.08 4.44
N TYR A 215 17.13 -2.29 4.92
CA TYR A 215 16.82 -3.43 4.05
C TYR A 215 15.33 -3.60 3.69
N GLY A 216 14.43 -2.84 4.33
CA GLY A 216 13.01 -2.80 3.97
C GLY A 216 12.23 -4.04 4.42
N ARG A 217 11.14 -3.84 5.18
CA ARG A 217 10.21 -4.91 5.56
C ARG A 217 8.77 -4.44 5.57
N ILE A 218 7.84 -5.37 5.40
CA ILE A 218 6.41 -5.12 5.56
C ILE A 218 5.99 -5.59 6.95
N GLU A 219 5.45 -4.70 7.79
CA GLU A 219 4.91 -5.04 9.10
C GLU A 219 3.38 -5.14 9.05
N VAL A 220 2.82 -6.12 9.75
CA VAL A 220 1.37 -6.34 9.88
C VAL A 220 0.98 -6.37 11.36
N PHE A 221 0.19 -5.39 11.82
CA PHE A 221 -0.06 -5.13 13.26
C PHE A 221 -1.31 -5.79 13.83
N GLU A 222 -2.39 -5.89 13.06
CA GLU A 222 -3.66 -6.40 13.53
C GLU A 222 -4.24 -7.45 12.58
N ASP A 223 -5.17 -8.25 13.11
CA ASP A 223 -5.98 -9.08 12.24
C ASP A 223 -6.97 -8.12 11.55
N PRO A 224 -6.95 -8.06 10.21
CA PRO A 224 -7.84 -7.17 9.49
C PRO A 224 -9.28 -7.59 9.79
N PRO A 225 -10.20 -6.62 9.90
CA PRO A 225 -11.59 -6.94 10.16
C PRO A 225 -12.12 -7.83 9.03
N THR A 226 -12.81 -8.90 9.40
CA THR A 226 -13.44 -9.82 8.44
C THR A 226 -14.58 -9.15 7.66
N SER A 227 -15.13 -8.06 8.19
CA SER A 227 -16.08 -7.20 7.51
C SER A 227 -15.41 -5.89 7.11
N THR A 228 -15.38 -5.62 5.80
CA THR A 228 -14.93 -4.35 5.24
C THR A 228 -16.10 -3.65 4.56
N THR A 229 -16.02 -2.32 4.46
CA THR A 229 -17.02 -1.48 3.78
C THR A 229 -16.60 -1.10 2.37
N TRP A 230 -15.41 -1.52 1.94
CA TRP A 230 -14.84 -1.25 0.63
C TRP A 230 -14.15 -2.51 0.08
N PHE A 231 -13.80 -2.46 -1.20
CA PHE A 231 -13.10 -3.52 -1.94
C PHE A 231 -12.15 -2.88 -2.95
N ALA A 232 -11.23 -3.67 -3.53
CA ALA A 232 -10.44 -3.27 -4.69
C ALA A 232 -10.77 -4.18 -5.87
N GLY A 233 -10.39 -3.83 -7.11
CA GLY A 233 -10.79 -4.62 -8.28
C GLY A 233 -12.19 -4.28 -8.78
N GLY A 234 -12.56 -4.82 -9.93
CA GLY A 234 -13.86 -4.53 -10.53
C GLY A 234 -15.03 -5.20 -9.79
N VAL A 235 -16.24 -4.63 -9.89
CA VAL A 235 -17.45 -5.15 -9.20
C VAL A 235 -17.80 -6.62 -9.51
N GLU A 236 -17.35 -7.16 -10.64
CA GLU A 236 -17.58 -8.55 -11.02
C GLU A 236 -16.56 -9.52 -10.39
N ALA A 237 -15.42 -9.01 -9.94
CA ALA A 237 -14.35 -9.76 -9.29
C ALA A 237 -13.71 -8.91 -8.18
N PRO A 238 -14.48 -8.52 -7.15
CA PRO A 238 -13.95 -7.68 -6.09
C PRO A 238 -12.91 -8.46 -5.28
N GLU A 239 -11.83 -7.78 -4.92
CA GLU A 239 -10.77 -8.21 -4.04
C GLU A 239 -10.97 -7.66 -2.63
N HIS A 240 -10.51 -8.41 -1.65
CA HIS A 240 -10.51 -7.93 -0.27
C HIS A 240 -9.56 -6.73 -0.14
N PRO A 241 -9.93 -5.66 0.59
CA PRO A 241 -9.08 -4.47 0.85
C PRO A 241 -7.62 -4.75 1.18
N LEU A 242 -7.38 -5.78 1.98
CA LEU A 242 -6.04 -6.20 2.37
C LEU A 242 -5.14 -6.54 1.17
N VAL A 243 -5.70 -7.03 0.05
CA VAL A 243 -4.94 -7.28 -1.18
C VAL A 243 -4.39 -5.99 -1.73
N PHE A 244 -5.19 -4.92 -1.77
CA PHE A 244 -4.74 -3.59 -2.20
C PHE A 244 -3.67 -3.02 -1.26
N GLU A 245 -3.89 -3.08 0.06
CA GLU A 245 -2.89 -2.59 1.03
C GLU A 245 -1.56 -3.34 0.89
N LEU A 246 -1.61 -4.67 0.75
CA LEU A 246 -0.42 -5.48 0.52
C LEU A 246 0.26 -5.12 -0.80
N LEU A 247 -0.49 -4.98 -1.90
CA LEU A 247 0.07 -4.56 -3.18
C LEU A 247 0.70 -3.17 -3.12
N HIS A 248 0.11 -2.23 -2.39
CA HIS A 248 0.67 -0.89 -2.19
C HIS A 248 2.03 -0.98 -1.49
N HIS A 249 2.14 -1.74 -0.40
CA HIS A 249 3.41 -1.91 0.30
C HIS A 249 4.43 -2.76 -0.47
N LEU A 250 3.97 -3.72 -1.28
CA LEU A 250 4.82 -4.41 -2.26
C LEU A 250 5.33 -3.43 -3.33
N GLY A 251 4.51 -2.47 -3.75
CA GLY A 251 4.90 -1.39 -4.65
C GLY A 251 6.08 -0.58 -4.10
N HIS A 252 6.04 -0.20 -2.82
CA HIS A 252 7.23 0.38 -2.18
C HIS A 252 8.43 -0.59 -2.23
N ALA A 253 8.25 -1.86 -1.87
CA ALA A 253 9.34 -2.81 -1.87
C ALA A 253 9.99 -3.02 -3.26
N VAL A 254 9.19 -2.97 -4.34
CA VAL A 254 9.64 -3.02 -5.74
C VAL A 254 10.39 -1.74 -6.10
N ALA A 255 9.80 -0.57 -5.86
CA ALA A 255 10.44 0.72 -6.16
C ALA A 255 11.76 0.91 -5.39
N GLY A 256 11.86 0.31 -4.21
CA GLY A 256 13.03 0.35 -3.33
C GLY A 256 13.98 -0.82 -3.48
N ALA A 257 13.84 -1.70 -4.48
CA ALA A 257 14.59 -2.96 -4.55
C ALA A 257 16.12 -2.80 -4.43
N GLU A 258 16.71 -1.80 -5.10
CA GLU A 258 18.16 -1.53 -5.00
C GLU A 258 18.55 -1.01 -3.61
N ARG A 259 17.73 -0.14 -3.01
CA ARG A 259 17.92 0.35 -1.63
C ARG A 259 17.90 -0.84 -0.66
N ARG A 260 16.93 -1.74 -0.79
CA ARG A 260 16.82 -2.96 0.02
C ARG A 260 18.03 -3.86 -0.15
N ARG A 261 18.51 -4.05 -1.38
CA ARG A 261 19.73 -4.85 -1.68
C ARG A 261 20.95 -4.28 -0.96
N LEU A 262 21.18 -2.97 -1.09
CA LEU A 262 22.29 -2.28 -0.42
C LEU A 262 22.14 -2.29 1.11
N GLY A 263 20.91 -2.15 1.62
CA GLY A 263 20.62 -2.25 3.05
C GLY A 263 20.90 -3.63 3.62
N LYS A 264 20.60 -4.69 2.87
CA LYS A 264 20.95 -6.07 3.25
C LYS A 264 22.47 -6.24 3.30
N GLU A 265 23.18 -5.76 2.29
CA GLU A 265 24.66 -5.75 2.28
C GLU A 265 25.22 -4.99 3.50
N LEU A 266 24.66 -3.82 3.81
CA LEU A 266 25.06 -3.04 4.97
C LEU A 266 24.82 -3.79 6.28
N HIS A 267 23.65 -4.42 6.44
CA HIS A 267 23.31 -5.18 7.63
C HIS A 267 24.30 -6.34 7.86
N GLU A 268 24.51 -7.18 6.85
CA GLU A 268 25.43 -8.33 6.92
C GLU A 268 26.88 -7.88 7.24
N ARG A 269 27.35 -6.81 6.59
CA ARG A 269 28.70 -6.29 6.86
C ARG A 269 28.81 -5.63 8.23
N ARG A 270 27.76 -4.97 8.72
CA ARG A 270 27.73 -4.39 10.07
C ARG A 270 27.76 -5.47 11.15
N GLU A 271 27.01 -6.56 10.99
CA GLU A 271 27.08 -7.68 11.94
C GLU A 271 28.49 -8.27 12.00
N ALA A 272 29.11 -8.51 10.84
CA ALA A 272 30.49 -8.98 10.76
C ALA A 272 31.49 -7.99 11.38
N HIS A 273 31.30 -6.68 11.14
CA HIS A 273 32.13 -5.62 11.70
C HIS A 273 32.02 -5.55 13.23
N VAL A 274 30.81 -5.64 13.80
CA VAL A 274 30.58 -5.65 15.26
C VAL A 274 31.20 -6.88 15.91
N ALA A 275 31.05 -8.05 15.28
CA ALA A 275 31.69 -9.28 15.77
C ALA A 275 33.22 -9.12 15.78
N ARG A 276 33.80 -8.57 14.70
CA ARG A 276 35.24 -8.31 14.59
C ARG A 276 35.74 -7.28 15.61
N TYR A 277 34.98 -6.22 15.87
CA TYR A 277 35.31 -5.23 16.90
C TYR A 277 35.46 -5.91 18.27
N THR A 278 34.54 -6.82 18.61
CA THR A 278 34.58 -7.56 19.88
C THR A 278 35.84 -8.41 20.02
N GLU A 279 36.29 -9.06 18.93
CA GLU A 279 37.56 -9.80 18.91
C GLU A 279 38.78 -8.89 19.08
N LEU A 280 38.78 -7.74 18.41
CA LEU A 280 39.87 -6.77 18.48
C LEU A 280 39.99 -6.12 19.86
N ASP A 281 38.86 -5.80 20.51
CA ASP A 281 38.86 -5.26 21.87
C ASP A 281 39.47 -6.26 22.88
N ALA A 282 39.13 -7.55 22.77
CA ALA A 282 39.74 -8.61 23.58
C ALA A 282 41.25 -8.75 23.34
N ARG A 283 41.70 -8.63 22.09
CA ARG A 283 43.14 -8.63 21.74
C ARG A 283 43.85 -7.37 22.25
N HIS A 284 43.21 -6.21 22.17
CA HIS A 284 43.75 -4.95 22.66
C HIS A 284 44.01 -4.98 24.18
N ALA A 285 43.12 -5.61 24.95
CA ALA A 285 43.34 -5.83 26.39
C ALA A 285 44.59 -6.68 26.66
N THR A 286 44.85 -7.69 25.81
CA THR A 286 46.05 -8.55 25.90
C THR A 286 47.33 -7.79 25.52
N LEU A 287 47.27 -6.97 24.47
CA LEU A 287 48.37 -6.08 24.06
C LEU A 287 48.73 -5.10 25.19
N SER A 288 47.72 -4.43 25.74
CA SER A 288 47.88 -3.41 26.80
C SER A 288 48.51 -3.98 28.08
N ALA A 289 48.34 -5.28 28.34
CA ALA A 289 48.99 -5.97 29.45
C ALA A 289 50.47 -6.36 29.18
N GLY A 290 51.03 -5.98 28.02
CA GLY A 290 52.39 -6.33 27.61
C GLY A 290 52.59 -7.81 27.28
N ARG A 291 51.51 -8.53 26.93
CA ARG A 291 51.50 -10.00 26.78
C ARG A 291 51.61 -10.48 25.32
N LEU A 292 51.60 -9.59 24.33
CA LEU A 292 51.78 -9.96 22.92
C LEU A 292 53.24 -9.85 22.49
N ALA A 293 53.68 -10.77 21.64
CA ALA A 293 54.99 -10.67 21.00
C ALA A 293 55.02 -9.51 19.98
N PRO A 294 56.18 -8.90 19.68
CA PRO A 294 56.27 -7.76 18.76
C PRO A 294 55.65 -8.00 17.37
N ARG A 295 55.77 -9.21 16.84
CA ARG A 295 55.16 -9.59 15.56
C ARG A 295 53.64 -9.62 15.63
N GLU A 296 53.08 -10.02 16.76
CA GLU A 296 51.63 -10.06 17.00
C GLU A 296 51.07 -8.66 17.21
N ALA A 297 51.84 -7.76 17.84
CA ALA A 297 51.49 -6.34 17.96
C ALA A 297 51.36 -5.67 16.59
N LEU A 298 52.32 -5.88 15.69
CA LEU A 298 52.26 -5.34 14.31
C LEU A 298 51.06 -5.91 13.52
N ALA A 299 50.77 -7.21 13.67
CA ALA A 299 49.60 -7.81 13.03
C ALA A 299 48.29 -7.24 13.60
N PHE A 300 48.24 -6.95 14.90
CA PHE A 300 47.09 -6.30 15.53
C PHE A 300 46.87 -4.87 15.03
N GLU A 301 47.94 -4.08 14.85
CA GLU A 301 47.85 -2.73 14.29
C GLU A 301 47.28 -2.75 12.85
N ALA A 302 47.76 -3.67 12.01
CA ALA A 302 47.23 -3.84 10.66
C ALA A 302 45.76 -4.29 10.65
N ASP A 303 45.37 -5.17 11.58
CA ASP A 303 43.97 -5.58 11.74
C ASP A 303 43.07 -4.41 12.18
N LEU A 304 43.57 -3.53 13.06
CA LEU A 304 42.85 -2.35 13.52
C LEU A 304 42.66 -1.34 12.37
N GLU A 305 43.71 -1.09 11.59
CA GLU A 305 43.63 -0.21 10.41
C GLU A 305 42.61 -0.74 9.38
N ALA A 306 42.63 -2.05 9.09
CA ALA A 306 41.66 -2.67 8.21
C ALA A 306 40.22 -2.55 8.74
N HIS A 307 40.04 -2.70 10.06
CA HIS A 307 38.75 -2.54 10.71
C HIS A 307 38.23 -1.09 10.64
N GLU A 308 39.08 -0.10 10.89
CA GLU A 308 38.73 1.33 10.73
C GLU A 308 38.37 1.68 9.28
N ALA A 309 39.11 1.11 8.31
CA ALA A 309 38.81 1.28 6.89
C ALA A 309 37.43 0.69 6.52
N GLU A 310 37.09 -0.49 7.06
CA GLU A 310 35.76 -1.08 6.88
C GLU A 310 34.66 -0.20 7.50
N GLY A 311 34.89 0.37 8.69
CA GLY A 311 33.94 1.31 9.31
C GLY A 311 33.61 2.49 8.39
N LYS A 312 34.64 3.11 7.78
CA LYS A 312 34.45 4.18 6.77
C LYS A 312 33.72 3.70 5.53
N ALA A 313 33.96 2.47 5.09
CA ALA A 313 33.26 1.89 3.94
C ALA A 313 31.77 1.65 4.24
N LEU A 314 31.42 1.27 5.48
CA LEU A 314 30.03 1.14 5.93
C LEU A 314 29.33 2.50 5.99
N ASP A 315 30.01 3.54 6.45
CA ASP A 315 29.47 4.91 6.43
C ASP A 315 29.20 5.38 5.00
N ALA A 316 30.13 5.15 4.08
CA ALA A 316 29.93 5.46 2.66
C ALA A 316 28.78 4.65 2.03
N LEU A 317 28.54 3.42 2.49
CA LEU A 317 27.40 2.60 2.04
C LEU A 317 26.06 3.17 2.57
N VAL A 318 26.02 3.67 3.81
CA VAL A 318 24.84 4.38 4.33
C VAL A 318 24.52 5.59 3.45
N ASP A 319 25.53 6.40 3.13
CA ASP A 319 25.36 7.57 2.25
C ASP A 319 24.89 7.14 0.85
N THR A 320 25.42 6.04 0.33
CA THR A 320 25.00 5.48 -0.97
C THR A 320 23.52 5.09 -0.94
N ILE A 321 23.07 4.39 0.10
CA ILE A 321 21.65 4.02 0.26
C ILE A 321 20.77 5.27 0.35
N ALA A 322 21.15 6.24 1.18
CA ALA A 322 20.38 7.47 1.36
C ALA A 322 20.16 8.23 0.04
N ASN A 323 21.19 8.23 -0.83
CA ASN A 323 21.15 8.89 -2.14
C ASN A 323 20.69 7.99 -3.30
N THR A 324 20.39 6.72 -3.05
CA THR A 324 19.89 5.81 -4.09
C THR A 324 18.43 6.18 -4.41
N PRO A 325 18.11 6.52 -5.67
CA PRO A 325 16.78 6.98 -6.04
C PRO A 325 15.74 5.86 -5.99
N TRP A 326 14.48 6.26 -5.87
CA TRP A 326 13.33 5.39 -6.09
C TRP A 326 13.02 5.31 -7.58
N ALA A 327 13.94 4.72 -8.34
CA ALA A 327 13.97 4.86 -9.79
C ALA A 327 12.62 4.62 -10.49
N PRO A 328 11.81 3.61 -10.13
CA PRO A 328 10.49 3.41 -10.74
C PRO A 328 9.50 4.52 -10.41
N ALA A 329 9.50 5.02 -9.17
CA ALA A 329 8.63 6.11 -8.74
C ALA A 329 8.99 7.45 -9.40
N ASP A 330 10.29 7.74 -9.51
CA ASP A 330 10.78 8.92 -10.22
C ASP A 330 10.47 8.85 -11.72
N ALA A 331 10.60 7.66 -12.32
CA ALA A 331 10.30 7.42 -13.73
C ALA A 331 8.80 7.59 -14.03
N LEU A 332 7.93 7.03 -13.20
CA LEU A 332 6.48 7.20 -13.30
C LEU A 332 6.10 8.68 -13.18
N THR A 333 6.58 9.36 -12.14
CA THR A 333 6.29 10.79 -11.90
C THR A 333 6.72 11.64 -13.09
N LYS A 334 7.90 11.36 -13.65
CA LYS A 334 8.40 12.04 -14.84
C LYS A 334 7.55 11.76 -16.09
N ALA A 335 7.06 10.53 -16.25
CA ALA A 335 6.21 10.15 -17.37
C ALA A 335 4.81 10.79 -17.28
N ALA A 336 4.26 10.88 -16.06
CA ALA A 336 2.98 11.54 -15.79
C ALA A 336 3.06 13.08 -15.80
N GLY A 337 4.25 13.63 -15.59
CA GLY A 337 4.52 15.07 -15.55
C GLY A 337 4.65 15.62 -14.13
N ASP A 338 3.86 15.10 -13.19
CA ASP A 338 3.99 15.34 -11.76
C ASP A 338 3.41 14.18 -10.92
N THR A 339 3.49 14.31 -9.60
CA THR A 339 3.02 13.29 -8.65
C THR A 339 1.50 13.19 -8.58
N GLN A 340 0.79 14.30 -8.83
CA GLN A 340 -0.67 14.33 -8.74
C GLN A 340 -1.31 13.62 -9.94
N GLU A 341 -0.74 13.78 -11.14
CA GLU A 341 -1.17 13.07 -12.35
C GLU A 341 -0.74 11.59 -12.33
N ALA A 342 0.32 11.25 -11.59
CA ALA A 342 0.77 9.87 -11.38
C ALA A 342 -0.10 9.09 -10.37
N SER A 343 -0.86 9.80 -9.53
CA SER A 343 -1.53 9.21 -8.38
C SER A 343 -3.05 9.13 -8.55
N PRO A 344 -3.69 7.99 -8.22
CA PRO A 344 -5.14 7.88 -8.24
C PRO A 344 -5.81 8.65 -7.09
N THR A 345 -5.08 8.95 -6.01
CA THR A 345 -5.62 9.71 -4.88
C THR A 345 -4.82 10.99 -4.58
N PRO A 346 -5.43 11.96 -3.86
CA PRO A 346 -4.70 13.11 -3.33
C PRO A 346 -3.62 12.76 -2.30
N TYR A 347 -3.68 11.57 -1.69
CA TYR A 347 -2.66 11.14 -0.73
C TYR A 347 -1.37 10.76 -1.48
N GLY A 348 -1.45 9.84 -2.43
CA GLY A 348 -0.32 9.48 -3.29
C GLY A 348 0.25 10.67 -4.07
N GLY A 349 -0.58 11.66 -4.41
CA GLY A 349 -0.15 12.87 -5.13
C GLY A 349 0.86 13.75 -4.40
N LYS A 350 1.14 13.49 -3.12
CA LYS A 350 2.06 14.29 -2.29
C LYS A 350 3.52 13.90 -2.44
N VAL A 351 3.82 12.63 -2.73
CA VAL A 351 5.19 12.10 -2.80
C VAL A 351 5.27 11.02 -3.88
N ALA A 352 6.33 11.06 -4.70
CA ALA A 352 6.49 10.14 -5.84
C ALA A 352 6.38 8.65 -5.44
N VAL A 353 6.96 8.26 -4.31
CA VAL A 353 6.94 6.87 -3.84
C VAL A 353 5.54 6.38 -3.44
N GLU A 354 4.70 7.27 -2.92
CA GLU A 354 3.29 6.99 -2.61
C GLU A 354 2.44 6.93 -3.88
N ALA A 355 2.64 7.87 -4.80
CA ALA A 355 2.00 7.86 -6.12
C ALA A 355 2.27 6.53 -6.85
N TYR A 356 3.54 6.09 -6.86
CA TYR A 356 3.92 4.80 -7.42
C TYR A 356 3.25 3.63 -6.72
N ALA A 357 3.28 3.57 -5.38
CA ALA A 357 2.71 2.46 -4.63
C ALA A 357 1.19 2.33 -4.83
N GLU A 358 0.45 3.44 -4.82
CA GLU A 358 -0.99 3.44 -5.11
C GLU A 358 -1.30 3.05 -6.55
N ALA A 359 -0.57 3.62 -7.52
CA ALA A 359 -0.76 3.30 -8.93
C ALA A 359 -0.40 1.83 -9.22
N PHE A 360 0.67 1.31 -8.62
CA PHE A 360 1.08 -0.08 -8.68
C PHE A 360 -0.03 -0.99 -8.15
N ALA A 361 -0.58 -0.67 -6.98
CA ALA A 361 -1.65 -1.46 -6.37
C ALA A 361 -2.90 -1.50 -7.24
N LEU A 362 -3.33 -0.36 -7.79
CA LEU A 362 -4.45 -0.33 -8.73
C LEU A 362 -4.12 -1.03 -10.04
N TYR A 363 -2.93 -0.88 -10.63
CA TYR A 363 -2.60 -1.55 -11.90
C TYR A 363 -2.78 -3.07 -11.80
N HIS A 364 -2.39 -3.65 -10.66
CA HIS A 364 -2.49 -5.09 -10.40
C HIS A 364 -3.87 -5.54 -9.93
N ALA A 365 -4.58 -4.74 -9.14
CA ALA A 365 -5.90 -5.10 -8.61
C ALA A 365 -7.08 -4.66 -9.49
N ASP A 366 -7.03 -3.43 -10.00
CA ASP A 366 -8.04 -2.81 -10.87
C ASP A 366 -7.41 -1.89 -11.94
N PRO A 367 -6.83 -2.46 -13.01
CA PRO A 367 -6.22 -1.67 -14.07
C PRO A 367 -7.24 -0.73 -14.75
N ALA A 368 -8.52 -1.08 -14.76
CA ALA A 368 -9.56 -0.25 -15.35
C ALA A 368 -9.83 1.00 -14.51
N ALA A 369 -9.85 0.88 -13.18
CA ALA A 369 -9.94 2.03 -12.27
C ALA A 369 -8.72 2.95 -12.44
N LEU A 370 -7.50 2.40 -12.50
CA LEU A 370 -6.30 3.21 -12.74
C LEU A 370 -6.40 3.98 -14.07
N GLY A 371 -6.87 3.34 -15.14
CA GLY A 371 -7.08 3.99 -16.43
C GLY A 371 -8.10 5.12 -16.41
N ARG A 372 -9.04 5.12 -15.45
CA ARG A 372 -10.01 6.21 -15.24
C ARG A 372 -9.46 7.33 -14.35
N THR A 373 -8.75 6.98 -13.28
CA THR A 373 -8.35 7.94 -12.24
C THR A 373 -6.96 8.54 -12.45
N ALA A 374 -6.03 7.80 -13.05
CA ALA A 374 -4.67 8.23 -13.35
C ALA A 374 -4.20 7.63 -14.70
N PRO A 375 -4.76 8.09 -15.84
CA PRO A 375 -4.52 7.48 -17.15
C PRO A 375 -3.06 7.51 -17.58
N ALA A 376 -2.28 8.51 -17.15
CA ALA A 376 -0.84 8.58 -17.44
C ALA A 376 -0.07 7.46 -16.72
N ALA A 377 -0.42 7.16 -15.47
CA ALA A 377 0.16 6.06 -14.73
C ALA A 377 -0.23 4.70 -15.35
N PHE A 378 -1.49 4.53 -15.72
CA PHE A 378 -1.95 3.34 -16.45
C PHE A 378 -1.14 3.12 -17.74
N ALA A 379 -0.99 4.16 -18.56
CA ALA A 379 -0.22 4.08 -19.81
C ALA A 379 1.27 3.76 -19.58
N TRP A 380 1.84 4.22 -18.47
CA TRP A 380 3.22 3.91 -18.10
C TRP A 380 3.41 2.43 -17.75
N PHE A 381 2.51 1.86 -16.94
CA PHE A 381 2.55 0.43 -16.61
C PHE A 381 2.29 -0.47 -17.83
N GLU A 382 1.32 -0.13 -18.68
CA GLU A 382 1.08 -0.84 -19.96
C GLU A 382 2.30 -0.82 -20.89
N GLY A 383 3.16 0.20 -20.77
CA GLY A 383 4.43 0.31 -21.47
C GLY A 383 5.57 -0.54 -20.91
N GLY A 384 5.32 -1.33 -19.87
CA GLY A 384 6.35 -2.10 -19.14
C GLY A 384 7.08 -1.28 -18.08
N GLY A 385 6.40 -0.29 -17.49
CA GLY A 385 6.95 0.54 -16.42
C GLY A 385 7.33 -0.27 -15.18
N LEU A 386 8.63 -0.56 -15.04
CA LEU A 386 9.27 -1.19 -13.89
C LEU A 386 10.61 -0.54 -13.58
#